data_AF-A0A969NE57-F1
#
_entry.id   AF-A0A969NE57-F1
#
_cell.length_a   1.000
_cell.length_b   1.000
_cell.length_c   1.000
_cell.angle_alpha   90.00
_cell.angle_beta   90.00
_cell.angle_gamma   90.00
#
_symmetry.space_group_name_H-M   'P 1'
#
loop_
_entity.id
_entity.type
_entity.pdbx_description
1 polymer ?
#
loop_
_entity_poly.entity_id
_entity_poly.type
_entity_poly.pdbx_seq_one_letter_code
_entity_poly.pdbx_strand_id
1 'polypeptide(L)'
;MGNVLSKKATIEESVYNTDKLSIVPSTENLLDFEFAISNEPGREFIAREFLQPVKEHYDFIIIDCPPSLGLLSINSLVAADYFIVPMQTENFAFIGLDNIMTATRKVKDRMNPNLELAGILFVKFQYRTKFSQAVLSNIMTMIV
;
A
#
# COMPACT_ATOMS: atom_id res chain seq x y z
N MET A 1 -11.80 -8.46 -0.47
CA MET A 1 -11.00 -7.86 -1.55
C MET A 1 -11.03 -8.71 -2.81
N GLY A 2 -10.56 -9.98 -2.81
CA GLY A 2 -10.52 -10.80 -4.04
C GLY A 2 -11.87 -11.01 -4.76
N ASN A 3 -12.94 -11.32 -4.01
CA ASN A 3 -14.29 -11.46 -4.59
C ASN A 3 -14.85 -10.15 -5.15
N VAL A 4 -14.43 -9.04 -4.57
CA VAL A 4 -14.95 -7.72 -4.90
C VAL A 4 -14.25 -7.13 -6.12
N LEU A 5 -12.93 -7.26 -6.13
CA LEU A 5 -12.12 -6.87 -7.28
C LEU A 5 -12.43 -7.72 -8.51
N SER A 6 -12.77 -9.00 -8.33
CA SER A 6 -13.28 -9.87 -9.41
C SER A 6 -14.73 -9.61 -9.83
N LYS A 7 -15.36 -8.51 -9.33
CA LYS A 7 -16.75 -8.10 -9.61
C LYS A 7 -17.80 -9.18 -9.29
N LYS A 8 -17.50 -10.09 -8.37
CA LYS A 8 -18.44 -11.12 -7.90
C LYS A 8 -19.34 -10.62 -6.77
N ALA A 9 -19.03 -9.47 -6.18
CA ALA A 9 -19.79 -8.77 -5.15
C ALA A 9 -19.45 -7.27 -5.18
N THR A 10 -20.30 -6.41 -4.61
CA THR A 10 -19.96 -5.00 -4.38
C THR A 10 -19.11 -4.82 -3.12
N ILE A 11 -18.50 -3.63 -2.95
CA ILE A 11 -17.75 -3.33 -1.72
C ILE A 11 -18.65 -3.41 -0.50
N GLU A 12 -19.86 -2.88 -0.60
CA GLU A 12 -20.84 -2.84 0.48
C GLU A 12 -21.25 -4.25 0.92
N GLU A 13 -21.40 -5.18 -0.03
CA GLU A 13 -21.70 -6.60 0.25
C GLU A 13 -20.52 -7.34 0.90
N SER A 14 -19.30 -6.82 0.73
CA SER A 14 -18.07 -7.47 1.16
C SER A 14 -17.47 -6.84 2.42
N VAL A 15 -18.10 -5.80 2.96
CA VAL A 15 -17.71 -5.16 4.22
C VAL A 15 -18.28 -5.95 5.39
N TYR A 16 -17.39 -6.35 6.30
CA TYR A 16 -17.76 -6.90 7.59
C TYR A 16 -17.62 -5.80 8.64
N ASN A 17 -18.71 -5.49 9.32
CA ASN A 17 -18.73 -4.47 10.37
C ASN A 17 -18.50 -5.09 11.74
N THR A 18 -17.69 -4.42 12.55
CA THR A 18 -17.55 -4.64 13.99
C THR A 18 -17.95 -3.37 14.73
N ASP A 19 -17.95 -3.39 16.06
CA ASP A 19 -18.28 -2.22 16.87
C ASP A 19 -17.34 -1.01 16.66
N LYS A 20 -16.13 -1.24 16.12
CA LYS A 20 -15.08 -0.19 16.04
C LYS A 20 -14.45 -0.02 14.66
N LEU A 21 -14.59 -1.00 13.77
CA LEU A 21 -13.99 -0.98 12.44
C LEU A 21 -14.85 -1.75 11.44
N SER A 22 -14.72 -1.35 10.18
CA SER A 22 -15.23 -2.08 9.03
C SER A 22 -14.04 -2.70 8.29
N ILE A 23 -14.16 -3.96 7.87
CA ILE A 23 -13.09 -4.69 7.20
C ILE A 23 -13.58 -5.31 5.90
N VAL A 24 -12.78 -5.16 4.84
CA VAL A 24 -12.92 -5.89 3.59
C VAL A 24 -11.82 -6.95 3.55
N PRO A 25 -12.11 -8.21 3.93
CA PRO A 25 -11.07 -9.23 4.10
C PRO A 25 -10.45 -9.63 2.76
N SER A 26 -9.15 -9.94 2.75
CA SER A 26 -8.54 -10.63 1.62
C SER A 26 -9.03 -12.08 1.54
N THR A 27 -9.05 -12.64 0.34
CA THR A 27 -9.34 -14.05 0.09
C THR A 27 -8.29 -14.60 -0.86
N GLU A 28 -8.13 -15.93 -0.94
CA GLU A 28 -7.18 -16.59 -1.86
C GLU A 28 -7.39 -16.15 -3.31
N ASN A 29 -8.63 -15.84 -3.69
CA ASN A 29 -9.02 -15.31 -4.99
C ASN A 29 -8.35 -13.97 -5.36
N LEU A 30 -7.68 -13.29 -4.42
CA LEU A 30 -6.96 -12.05 -4.71
C LEU A 30 -5.74 -12.30 -5.61
N LEU A 31 -5.07 -13.45 -5.46
CA LEU A 31 -3.95 -13.83 -6.33
C LEU A 31 -4.44 -14.15 -7.75
N ASP A 32 -5.50 -14.95 -7.87
CA ASP A 32 -6.12 -15.26 -9.16
C ASP A 32 -6.59 -13.99 -9.87
N PHE A 33 -7.14 -13.04 -9.09
CA PHE A 33 -7.51 -11.74 -9.60
C PHE A 33 -6.32 -10.97 -10.17
N GLU A 34 -5.20 -10.89 -9.45
CA GLU A 34 -3.98 -10.22 -9.92
C GLU A 34 -3.51 -10.77 -11.28
N PHE A 35 -3.56 -12.10 -11.46
CA PHE A 35 -3.26 -12.73 -12.75
C PHE A 35 -4.30 -12.39 -13.82
N ALA A 36 -5.58 -12.42 -13.49
CA ALA A 36 -6.67 -12.16 -14.44
C ALA A 36 -6.61 -10.73 -15.01
N ILE A 37 -6.31 -9.73 -14.18
CA ILE A 37 -6.25 -8.32 -14.63
C ILE A 37 -4.89 -7.93 -15.20
N SER A 38 -3.95 -8.86 -15.28
CA SER A 38 -2.57 -8.57 -15.69
C SER A 38 -2.46 -8.03 -17.11
N ASN A 39 -3.44 -8.17 -18.00
CA ASN A 39 -3.39 -7.60 -19.35
C ASN A 39 -4.51 -6.58 -19.62
N GLU A 40 -5.28 -6.22 -18.59
CA GLU A 40 -6.40 -5.30 -18.73
C GLU A 40 -5.90 -3.84 -18.86
N PRO A 41 -6.44 -3.06 -19.81
CA PRO A 41 -6.21 -1.62 -19.84
C PRO A 41 -6.68 -0.96 -18.55
N GLY A 42 -5.84 -0.11 -17.95
CA GLY A 42 -6.19 0.58 -16.71
C GLY A 42 -6.20 -0.30 -15.46
N ARG A 43 -5.62 -1.51 -15.53
CA ARG A 43 -5.49 -2.45 -14.41
C ARG A 43 -4.91 -1.86 -13.12
N GLU A 44 -4.14 -0.78 -13.20
CA GLU A 44 -3.55 -0.07 -12.06
C GLU A 44 -4.56 0.79 -11.27
N PHE A 45 -5.74 1.09 -11.86
CA PHE A 45 -6.75 1.98 -11.26
C PHE A 45 -7.92 1.25 -10.61
N ILE A 46 -7.96 -0.09 -10.70
CA ILE A 46 -9.14 -0.87 -10.30
C ILE A 46 -9.46 -0.68 -8.82
N ALA A 47 -8.46 -0.70 -7.93
CA ALA A 47 -8.70 -0.47 -6.51
C ALA A 47 -9.25 0.94 -6.21
N ARG A 48 -8.86 1.95 -6.99
CA ARG A 48 -9.36 3.32 -6.83
C ARG A 48 -10.85 3.40 -7.22
N GLU A 49 -11.19 2.84 -8.38
CA GLU A 49 -12.58 2.79 -8.86
C GLU A 49 -13.47 2.03 -7.87
N PHE A 50 -12.94 0.94 -7.31
CA PHE A 50 -13.60 0.10 -6.33
C PHE A 50 -13.88 0.80 -5.00
N LEU A 51 -12.95 1.61 -4.49
CA LEU A 51 -13.11 2.31 -3.21
C LEU A 51 -13.96 3.59 -3.34
N GLN A 52 -14.14 4.12 -4.55
CA GLN A 52 -14.85 5.37 -4.78
C GLN A 52 -16.26 5.42 -4.16
N PRO A 53 -17.12 4.38 -4.25
CA PRO A 53 -18.48 4.42 -3.71
C PRO A 53 -18.56 4.54 -2.18
N VAL A 54 -17.50 4.15 -1.48
CA VAL A 54 -17.47 4.17 -0.01
C VAL A 54 -16.51 5.20 0.57
N LYS A 55 -15.79 5.96 -0.27
CA LYS A 55 -14.79 6.91 0.19
C LYS A 55 -15.37 7.95 1.16
N GLU A 56 -16.61 8.38 0.93
CA GLU A 56 -17.29 9.38 1.77
C GLU A 56 -17.91 8.79 3.06
N HIS A 57 -17.96 7.46 3.18
CA HIS A 57 -18.54 6.78 4.36
C HIS A 57 -17.53 6.55 5.49
N TYR A 58 -16.24 6.79 5.25
CA TYR A 58 -15.17 6.51 6.21
C TYR A 58 -14.24 7.71 6.34
N ASP A 59 -13.90 8.07 7.58
CA ASP A 59 -12.90 9.11 7.84
C ASP A 59 -11.50 8.70 7.34
N PHE A 60 -11.19 7.40 7.46
CA PHE A 60 -9.92 6.81 7.02
C PHE A 60 -10.14 5.43 6.41
N ILE A 61 -9.40 5.15 5.32
CA ILE A 61 -9.31 3.83 4.70
C ILE A 61 -7.84 3.41 4.73
N ILE A 62 -7.56 2.26 5.37
CA ILE A 62 -6.21 1.70 5.43
C ILE A 62 -6.14 0.50 4.49
N ILE A 63 -5.19 0.53 3.55
CA ILE A 63 -4.95 -0.55 2.59
C ILE A 63 -3.66 -1.26 2.98
N ASP A 64 -3.78 -2.50 3.45
CA ASP A 64 -2.62 -3.36 3.69
C ASP A 64 -2.13 -3.95 2.36
N CYS A 65 -0.85 -3.75 2.07
CA CYS A 65 -0.26 -4.13 0.79
C CYS A 65 0.52 -5.44 0.92
N PRO A 66 0.51 -6.31 -0.10
CA PRO A 66 1.38 -7.48 -0.10
C PRO A 66 2.87 -7.06 -0.11
N PRO A 67 3.79 -7.96 0.30
CA PRO A 67 5.21 -7.63 0.43
C PRO A 67 5.93 -7.37 -0.91
N SER A 68 5.26 -7.61 -2.05
CA SER A 68 5.80 -7.38 -3.39
C SER A 68 5.39 -6.01 -3.93
N LEU A 69 6.24 -5.37 -4.75
CA LEU A 69 5.85 -4.19 -5.55
C LEU A 69 5.14 -4.60 -6.85
N GLY A 70 4.21 -5.57 -6.73
CA GLY A 70 3.39 -6.10 -7.82
C GLY A 70 2.18 -5.22 -8.14
N LEU A 71 1.28 -5.74 -8.97
CA LEU A 71 0.13 -4.99 -9.48
C LEU A 71 -0.85 -4.62 -8.35
N LEU A 72 -0.99 -5.47 -7.34
CA LEU A 72 -1.80 -5.16 -6.15
C LEU A 72 -1.24 -3.97 -5.37
N SER A 73 0.07 -3.93 -5.12
CA SER A 73 0.71 -2.81 -4.42
C SER A 73 0.64 -1.51 -5.23
N ILE A 74 0.79 -1.59 -6.55
CA ILE A 74 0.57 -0.43 -7.43
C ILE A 74 -0.87 0.06 -7.32
N ASN A 75 -1.86 -0.84 -7.37
CA ASN A 75 -3.27 -0.49 -7.19
C ASN A 75 -3.52 0.24 -5.86
N SER A 76 -2.94 -0.27 -4.77
CA SER A 76 -3.04 0.38 -3.46
C SER A 76 -2.45 1.79 -3.46
N LEU A 77 -1.27 1.99 -4.04
CA LEU A 77 -0.63 3.30 -4.15
C LEU A 77 -1.41 4.27 -5.06
N VAL A 78 -2.05 3.75 -6.11
CA VAL A 78 -2.93 4.54 -6.98
C VAL A 78 -4.20 4.94 -6.23
N ALA A 79 -4.76 4.08 -5.38
CA ALA A 79 -5.97 4.42 -4.62
C ALA A 79 -5.70 5.33 -3.40
N ALA A 80 -4.49 5.34 -2.88
CA ALA A 80 -4.15 6.03 -1.64
C ALA A 80 -3.90 7.54 -1.80
N ASP A 81 -4.26 8.31 -0.77
CA ASP A 81 -3.86 9.71 -0.64
C ASP A 81 -2.44 9.80 -0.04
N TYR A 82 -2.14 8.96 0.95
CA TYR A 82 -0.83 8.86 1.61
C TYR A 82 -0.32 7.42 1.69
N PHE A 83 0.99 7.23 1.72
CA PHE A 83 1.61 5.93 2.01
C PHE A 83 2.60 6.00 3.17
N ILE A 84 2.74 4.87 3.89
CA ILE A 84 3.69 4.68 4.98
C ILE A 84 4.61 3.54 4.59
N VAL A 85 5.91 3.69 4.87
CA VAL A 85 6.90 2.63 4.65
C VAL A 85 7.28 2.00 5.99
N PRO A 86 6.75 0.80 6.33
CA PRO A 86 7.23 0.04 7.48
C PRO A 86 8.61 -0.55 7.17
N MET A 87 9.61 -0.26 7.99
CA MET A 87 10.97 -0.79 7.77
C MET A 87 11.66 -1.24 9.06
N GLN A 88 12.49 -2.27 8.91
CA GLN A 88 13.39 -2.76 9.95
C GLN A 88 14.81 -2.28 9.66
N THR A 89 15.57 -1.97 10.70
CA THR A 89 16.97 -1.56 10.56
C THR A 89 17.85 -2.80 10.41
N GLU A 90 17.89 -3.37 9.21
CA GLU A 90 18.68 -4.54 8.87
C GLU A 90 19.66 -4.25 7.72
N ASN A 91 20.60 -5.16 7.50
CA ASN A 91 21.43 -5.15 6.29
C ASN A 91 20.47 -5.18 5.09
N PHE A 92 20.55 -4.22 4.17
CA PHE A 92 19.64 -3.97 3.03
C PHE A 92 18.42 -3.05 3.26
N ALA A 93 18.24 -2.48 4.44
CA ALA A 93 17.15 -1.52 4.70
C ALA A 93 17.13 -0.35 3.69
N PHE A 94 18.31 0.15 3.30
CA PHE A 94 18.45 1.23 2.33
C PHE A 94 18.10 0.83 0.90
N ILE A 95 18.49 -0.38 0.49
CA ILE A 95 18.21 -0.88 -0.87
C ILE A 95 16.70 -1.07 -1.04
N GLY A 96 16.04 -1.65 -0.02
CA GLY A 96 14.58 -1.79 -0.01
C GLY A 96 13.88 -0.43 -0.08
N LEU A 97 14.34 0.54 0.72
CA LEU A 97 13.78 1.89 0.71
C LEU A 97 13.95 2.58 -0.64
N ASP A 98 15.13 2.53 -1.25
CA ASP A 98 15.40 3.15 -2.56
C ASP A 98 14.50 2.56 -3.67
N ASN A 99 14.30 1.23 -3.66
CA ASN A 99 13.39 0.56 -4.58
C ASN A 99 11.94 1.03 -4.38
N ILE A 100 11.48 1.15 -3.14
CA ILE A 100 10.13 1.64 -2.82
C ILE A 100 9.99 3.09 -3.28
N MET A 101 10.92 3.97 -2.93
CA MET A 101 10.88 5.39 -3.30
C MET A 101 10.92 5.59 -4.82
N THR A 102 11.69 4.78 -5.53
CA THR A 102 11.73 4.80 -7.00
C THR A 102 10.40 4.34 -7.60
N ALA A 103 9.79 3.29 -7.06
CA ALA A 103 8.50 2.79 -7.52
C ALA A 103 7.37 3.79 -7.24
N THR A 104 7.30 4.34 -6.03
CA THR A 104 6.26 5.30 -5.65
C THR A 104 6.37 6.62 -6.41
N ARG A 105 7.60 7.07 -6.73
CA ARG A 105 7.80 8.23 -7.62
C ARG A 105 7.20 7.99 -9.01
N LYS A 106 7.42 6.82 -9.62
CA LYS A 106 6.80 6.46 -10.91
C LYS A 106 5.28 6.43 -10.83
N VAL A 107 4.73 5.93 -9.72
CA VAL A 107 3.28 5.94 -9.48
C VAL A 107 2.76 7.37 -9.39
N LYS A 108 3.44 8.22 -8.62
CA LYS A 108 3.07 9.63 -8.46
C LYS A 108 3.05 10.35 -9.80
N ASP A 109 4.12 10.23 -10.58
CA ASP A 109 4.30 10.96 -11.83
C ASP A 109 3.32 10.54 -12.94
N ARG A 110 2.87 9.27 -12.94
CA ARG A 110 2.10 8.70 -14.07
C ARG A 110 0.65 8.38 -13.76
N MET A 111 0.30 8.13 -12.50
CA MET A 111 -1.00 7.54 -12.13
C MET A 111 -1.68 8.23 -10.94
N ASN A 112 -0.91 8.75 -9.98
CA ASN A 112 -1.45 9.39 -8.79
C ASN A 112 -0.64 10.63 -8.35
N PRO A 113 -0.82 11.79 -9.00
CA PRO A 113 -0.07 13.01 -8.67
C PRO A 113 -0.22 13.48 -7.22
N ASN A 114 -1.31 13.10 -6.55
CA ASN A 114 -1.60 13.51 -5.18
C ASN A 114 -0.99 12.56 -4.12
N LEU A 115 -0.34 11.47 -4.52
CA LEU A 115 0.26 10.52 -3.58
C LEU A 115 1.40 11.16 -2.80
N GLU A 116 1.33 11.07 -1.47
CA GLU A 116 2.36 11.62 -0.58
C GLU A 116 2.90 10.59 0.43
N LEU A 117 4.17 10.73 0.78
CA LEU A 117 4.76 9.95 1.87
C LEU A 117 4.30 10.54 3.19
N ALA A 118 3.46 9.82 3.94
CA ALA A 118 3.12 10.20 5.31
C ALA A 118 4.30 10.01 6.27
N GLY A 119 5.14 9.00 6.01
CA GLY A 119 6.39 8.82 6.75
C GLY A 119 6.92 7.40 6.73
N ILE A 120 8.04 7.21 7.42
CA ILE A 120 8.68 5.92 7.62
C ILE A 120 8.40 5.44 9.05
N LEU A 121 7.86 4.23 9.15
CA LEU A 121 7.58 3.58 10.43
C LEU A 121 8.66 2.54 10.71
N PHE A 122 9.55 2.83 11.67
CA PHE A 122 10.53 1.86 12.12
C PHE A 122 9.87 0.78 12.98
N VAL A 123 9.86 -0.45 12.49
CA VAL A 123 9.30 -1.61 13.19
C VAL A 123 10.41 -2.52 13.72
N LYS A 124 10.14 -3.25 14.81
CA LYS A 124 11.13 -4.10 15.52
C LYS A 124 12.46 -3.38 15.84
N PHE A 125 12.41 -2.07 16.05
CA PHE A 125 13.58 -1.22 16.17
C PHE A 125 14.29 -1.36 17.53
N GLN A 126 15.61 -1.58 17.50
CA GLN A 126 16.45 -1.65 18.69
C GLN A 126 17.43 -0.46 18.74
N TYR A 127 17.01 0.65 19.34
CA TYR A 127 17.77 1.91 19.40
C TYR A 127 19.20 1.77 19.95
N ARG A 128 19.48 0.76 20.76
CA ARG A 128 20.76 0.62 21.48
C ARG A 128 21.91 0.15 20.61
N THR A 129 21.66 -0.32 19.38
CA THR A 129 22.74 -0.79 18.50
C THR A 129 23.30 0.38 17.68
N LYS A 130 24.63 0.44 17.56
CA LYS A 130 25.30 1.44 16.69
C LYS A 130 24.79 1.36 15.24
N PHE A 131 24.43 0.15 14.79
CA PHE A 131 23.87 -0.08 13.46
C PHE A 131 22.50 0.60 13.29
N SER A 132 21.56 0.35 14.21
CA SER A 132 20.23 0.98 14.17
C SER A 132 20.28 2.50 14.22
N GLN A 133 21.20 3.08 15.01
CA GLN A 133 21.42 4.53 15.06
C GLN A 133 22.01 5.07 13.76
N ALA A 134 22.99 4.38 13.17
CA ALA A 134 23.55 4.76 11.87
C ALA A 134 22.51 4.67 10.75
N VAL A 135 21.64 3.66 10.78
CA VAL A 135 20.55 3.52 9.80
C VAL A 135 19.58 4.69 9.89
N LEU A 136 19.13 5.04 11.10
CA LEU A 136 18.25 6.19 11.33
C LEU A 136 18.84 7.50 10.80
N SER A 137 20.09 7.79 11.17
CA SER A 137 20.74 9.05 10.79
C SER A 137 20.82 9.22 9.28
N ASN A 138 21.12 8.15 8.54
CA ASN A 138 21.22 8.22 7.09
C ASN A 138 19.85 8.35 6.41
N ILE A 139 18.82 7.67 6.92
CA ILE A 139 17.46 7.76 6.37
C ILE A 139 16.89 9.16 6.56
N MET A 140 17.12 9.78 7.72
CA MET A 140 16.70 11.16 7.96
C MET A 140 17.33 12.13 6.94
N THR A 141 18.60 11.94 6.57
CA THR A 141 19.28 12.75 5.53
C THR A 141 18.78 12.48 4.11
N MET A 142 18.20 11.30 3.82
CA MET A 142 17.67 10.98 2.48
C MET A 142 16.30 11.61 2.20
N ILE A 143 15.53 11.92 3.24
CA ILE A 143 14.11 12.28 3.15
C ILE A 143 13.90 13.78 3.42
N VAL A 144 14.83 14.41 4.15
CA VAL A 144 14.90 15.87 4.38
C VAL A 144 15.91 16.48 3.42
#